data_AF-A0AAV0KQG9-F1
#
_entry.id   AF-A0AAV0KQG9-F1
#
_cell.length_a   1.000
_cell.length_b   1.000
_cell.length_c   1.000
_cell.angle_alpha   90.00
_cell.angle_beta   90.00
_cell.angle_gamma   90.00
#
_symmetry.space_group_name_H-M   'P 1'
#
loop_
_entity.id
_entity.type
_entity.pdbx_description
1 polymer ?
#
loop_
_entity_poly.entity_id
_entity_poly.type
_entity_poly.pdbx_seq_one_letter_code
_entity_poly.pdbx_strand_id
1 'polypeptide(L)'
;MGSSTKKQIKKTREPATAAAADALSDQFQLLRSITNSSAMDKTSIIVDATKYIEELKDKVERLSGEATTAQPPAASSSSSSSSSQNPQPMSEQVTVETLEQGYSINVLSDKNSPGLLVAVLEAFDELGLEVLDATVSCSDNFQLQAVGTGQMYW
;
A
#
# COMPACT_ATOMS: atom_id res chain seq x y z
N MET A 1 -5.02 -32.92 73.39
CA MET A 1 -5.45 -31.52 73.17
C MET A 1 -4.95 -31.06 71.82
N GLY A 2 -5.84 -30.49 71.02
CA GLY A 2 -5.54 -29.63 69.86
C GLY A 2 -5.30 -30.37 68.54
N SER A 3 -5.78 -29.92 67.39
CA SER A 3 -6.80 -28.93 67.04
C SER A 3 -7.07 -29.11 65.54
N SER A 4 -8.33 -28.98 65.17
CA SER A 4 -8.85 -28.99 63.80
C SER A 4 -8.32 -27.81 62.98
N THR A 5 -8.04 -27.98 61.68
CA THR A 5 -8.10 -26.85 60.74
C THR A 5 -8.58 -27.27 59.36
N LYS A 6 -9.87 -27.01 59.09
CA LYS A 6 -10.40 -26.89 57.72
C LYS A 6 -9.93 -25.54 57.15
N LYS A 7 -9.39 -25.50 55.93
CA LYS A 7 -9.28 -24.26 55.16
C LYS A 7 -9.83 -24.45 53.75
N GLN A 8 -10.72 -23.53 53.42
CA GLN A 8 -11.51 -23.50 52.21
C GLN A 8 -10.67 -23.19 50.98
N ILE A 9 -10.89 -23.97 49.92
CA ILE A 9 -10.47 -23.61 48.57
C ILE A 9 -11.58 -22.76 47.98
N LYS A 10 -11.36 -21.45 48.12
CA LYS A 10 -12.14 -20.35 47.59
C LYS A 10 -12.12 -20.41 46.06
N LYS A 11 -13.30 -20.67 45.49
CA LYS A 11 -13.65 -20.61 44.08
C LYS A 11 -13.28 -19.22 43.52
N THR A 12 -12.12 -19.12 42.88
CA THR A 12 -11.70 -17.90 42.16
C THR A 12 -12.27 -18.00 40.74
N ARG A 13 -13.25 -17.16 40.43
CA ARG A 13 -13.88 -17.04 39.11
C ARG A 13 -13.26 -15.84 38.40
N GLU A 14 -12.82 -16.07 37.17
CA GLU A 14 -11.98 -15.19 36.33
C GLU A 14 -12.52 -13.77 36.10
N PRO A 15 -11.67 -12.73 36.09
CA PRO A 15 -11.99 -11.36 35.66
C PRO A 15 -11.69 -11.07 34.17
N ALA A 16 -11.42 -12.06 33.32
CA ALA A 16 -10.92 -11.85 31.95
C ALA A 16 -11.96 -11.35 30.91
N THR A 17 -13.26 -11.33 31.23
CA THR A 17 -14.31 -11.06 30.24
C THR A 17 -14.75 -9.59 30.14
N ALA A 18 -14.34 -8.72 31.06
CA ALA A 18 -14.74 -7.32 31.07
C ALA A 18 -13.83 -6.44 30.18
N ALA A 19 -12.51 -6.65 30.22
CA ALA A 19 -11.56 -5.87 29.42
C ALA A 19 -11.71 -6.12 27.90
N ALA A 20 -12.07 -7.35 27.51
CA ALA A 20 -12.32 -7.68 26.11
C ALA A 20 -13.60 -7.01 25.56
N ALA A 21 -14.61 -6.76 26.41
CA ALA A 21 -15.83 -6.07 26.00
C ALA A 21 -15.58 -4.57 25.79
N ASP A 22 -14.79 -3.96 26.67
CA ASP A 22 -14.41 -2.53 26.62
C ASP A 22 -13.57 -2.22 25.37
N ALA A 23 -12.54 -3.04 25.12
CA ALA A 23 -11.70 -2.93 23.93
C ALA A 23 -12.48 -3.13 22.62
N LEU A 24 -13.56 -3.91 22.65
CA LEU A 24 -14.40 -4.13 21.49
C LEU A 24 -15.32 -2.93 21.26
N SER A 25 -15.90 -2.33 22.30
CA SER A 25 -16.67 -1.09 22.16
C SER A 25 -15.84 0.08 21.63
N ASP A 26 -14.59 0.21 22.07
CA ASP A 26 -13.68 1.26 21.60
C ASP A 26 -13.42 1.16 20.10
N GLN A 27 -13.22 -0.05 19.58
CA GLN A 27 -13.06 -0.29 18.14
C GLN A 27 -14.31 0.13 17.34
N PHE A 28 -15.51 -0.12 17.87
CA PHE A 28 -16.74 0.34 17.22
C PHE A 28 -16.91 1.86 17.26
N GLN A 29 -16.48 2.52 18.34
CA GLN A 29 -16.49 3.99 18.40
C GLN A 29 -15.53 4.60 17.39
N LEU A 30 -14.32 4.06 17.29
CA LEU A 30 -13.34 4.49 16.30
C LEU A 30 -13.88 4.30 14.88
N LEU A 31 -14.41 3.11 14.58
CA LEU A 31 -14.99 2.81 13.28
C LEU A 31 -16.12 3.79 12.93
N ARG A 32 -17.02 4.07 13.88
CA ARG A 32 -18.11 5.04 13.74
C ARG A 32 -17.61 6.46 13.45
N SER A 33 -16.53 6.89 14.12
CA SER A 33 -15.93 8.20 13.89
C SER A 33 -15.32 8.32 12.49
N ILE A 34 -14.62 7.29 12.02
CA ILE A 34 -13.96 7.28 10.71
C ILE A 34 -15.00 7.25 9.58
N THR A 35 -16.06 6.45 9.75
CA THR A 35 -17.11 6.29 8.73
C THR A 35 -18.19 7.37 8.81
N ASN A 36 -18.05 8.32 9.75
CA ASN A 36 -19.04 9.36 10.08
C ASN A 36 -20.45 8.79 10.32
N SER A 37 -20.53 7.55 10.81
CA SER A 37 -21.82 6.89 11.05
C SER A 37 -22.51 7.52 12.27
N SER A 38 -23.79 7.87 12.13
CA SER A 38 -24.60 8.31 13.26
C SER A 38 -25.18 7.14 14.07
N ALA A 39 -25.04 5.90 13.57
CA ALA A 39 -25.63 4.71 14.18
C ALA A 39 -25.00 4.36 15.53
N MET A 40 -25.83 3.89 16.47
CA MET A 40 -25.41 3.42 17.79
C MET A 40 -25.24 1.89 17.84
N ASP A 41 -25.91 1.17 16.94
CA ASP A 41 -25.88 -0.29 16.88
C ASP A 41 -24.66 -0.80 16.12
N LYS A 42 -23.98 -1.80 16.69
CA LYS A 42 -22.76 -2.39 16.11
C LYS A 42 -22.98 -2.90 14.68
N THR A 43 -24.13 -3.53 14.41
CA THR A 43 -24.49 -4.01 13.07
C THR A 43 -24.68 -2.84 12.10
N SER A 44 -25.38 -1.78 12.52
CA SER A 44 -25.60 -0.59 11.68
C SER A 44 -24.30 0.18 11.42
N ILE A 45 -23.40 0.26 12.41
CA ILE A 45 -22.06 0.83 12.24
C ILE A 45 -21.26 0.03 11.19
N ILE A 46 -21.34 -1.29 11.19
CA ILE A 46 -20.66 -2.14 10.19
C ILE A 46 -21.27 -1.96 8.79
N VAL A 47 -22.59 -1.89 8.68
CA VAL A 47 -23.29 -1.66 7.41
C VAL A 47 -22.90 -0.29 6.83
N ASP A 48 -22.91 0.76 7.66
CA ASP A 48 -22.47 2.10 7.26
C ASP A 48 -20.98 2.10 6.88
N ALA A 49 -20.13 1.38 7.62
CA ALA A 49 -18.72 1.23 7.28
C ALA A 49 -18.52 0.56 5.92
N THR A 50 -19.28 -0.50 5.64
CA THR A 50 -19.22 -1.23 4.37
C THR A 50 -19.64 -0.31 3.22
N LYS A 51 -20.74 0.42 3.39
CA LYS A 51 -21.21 1.41 2.43
C LYS A 51 -20.20 2.54 2.20
N TYR A 52 -19.54 3.01 3.27
CA TYR A 52 -18.50 4.04 3.17
C TYR A 52 -17.29 3.55 2.38
N ILE A 53 -16.87 2.30 2.56
CA ILE A 53 -15.79 1.69 1.77
C ILE A 53 -16.18 1.63 0.29
N GLU A 54 -17.41 1.23 -0.04
CA GLU A 54 -17.91 1.23 -1.42
C GLU A 54 -17.94 2.64 -2.03
N GLU A 55 -18.41 3.64 -1.27
CA GLU A 55 -18.40 5.03 -1.73
C GLU A 55 -16.97 5.54 -1.96
N LEU A 56 -16.01 5.20 -1.08
CA LEU A 56 -14.62 5.56 -1.28
C LEU A 56 -14.04 4.91 -2.53
N LYS A 57 -14.39 3.66 -2.80
CA LYS A 57 -13.96 2.96 -4.02
C LYS A 57 -14.52 3.62 -5.28
N ASP A 58 -15.82 3.91 -5.32
CA ASP A 58 -16.45 4.64 -6.43
C ASP A 58 -15.86 6.04 -6.60
N LYS A 59 -15.61 6.75 -5.50
CA LYS A 59 -14.99 8.08 -5.52
C LYS A 59 -13.56 8.04 -6.06
N VAL A 60 -12.76 7.03 -5.71
CA VAL A 60 -11.43 6.82 -6.29
C VAL A 60 -11.53 6.50 -7.79
N GLU A 61 -12.46 5.64 -8.19
CA GLU A 61 -12.67 5.28 -9.60
C GLU A 61 -13.12 6.49 -10.44
N ARG A 62 -14.04 7.31 -9.93
CA ARG A 62 -14.51 8.52 -10.59
C ARG A 62 -13.43 9.57 -10.72
N LEU A 63 -12.70 9.86 -9.64
CA LEU A 63 -11.57 10.78 -9.68
C LEU A 63 -10.45 10.27 -10.61
N SER A 64 -10.31 8.95 -10.75
CA SER A 64 -9.40 8.32 -11.73
C SER A 64 -9.94 8.34 -13.17
N GLY A 65 -11.27 8.35 -13.37
CA GLY A 65 -11.93 8.33 -14.68
C GLY A 65 -12.19 9.70 -15.29
N GLU A 66 -12.34 10.75 -14.47
CA GLU A 66 -12.52 12.14 -14.92
C GLU A 66 -11.24 12.72 -15.57
N ALA A 67 -10.09 12.06 -15.43
CA ALA A 67 -8.88 12.35 -16.20
C ALA A 67 -8.89 11.79 -17.64
N THR A 68 -9.92 11.01 -18.06
CA THR A 68 -9.93 10.31 -19.37
C THR A 68 -11.11 10.61 -20.29
N THR A 69 -11.97 11.59 -19.99
CA THR A 69 -13.15 11.87 -20.84
C THR A 69 -12.95 13.11 -21.72
N ALA A 70 -12.22 12.96 -22.82
CA ALA A 70 -12.44 13.72 -24.06
C ALA A 70 -11.67 13.11 -25.27
N GLN A 71 -12.14 12.00 -25.84
CA GLN A 71 -12.05 11.82 -27.30
C GLN A 71 -13.13 10.83 -27.82
N PRO A 72 -13.68 11.06 -29.02
CA PRO A 72 -14.95 10.50 -29.49
C PRO A 72 -14.82 9.11 -30.13
N PRO A 73 -15.95 8.42 -30.43
CA PRO A 73 -15.93 7.07 -30.97
C PRO A 73 -15.76 7.09 -32.49
N ALA A 74 -14.73 6.43 -33.00
CA ALA A 74 -14.72 5.96 -34.38
C ALA A 74 -13.86 4.70 -34.51
N ALA A 75 -14.57 3.57 -34.68
CA ALA A 75 -14.20 2.36 -35.41
C ALA A 75 -12.70 2.02 -35.56
N SER A 76 -12.29 0.88 -34.99
CA SER A 76 -11.95 -0.37 -35.70
C SER A 76 -10.83 -1.20 -35.04
N SER A 77 -11.09 -2.51 -34.96
CA SER A 77 -10.16 -3.64 -34.90
C SER A 77 -9.17 -3.77 -33.72
N SER A 78 -9.57 -4.62 -32.77
CA SER A 78 -8.84 -5.82 -32.31
C SER A 78 -7.30 -5.83 -32.36
N SER A 79 -6.66 -5.80 -31.19
CA SER A 79 -5.84 -6.92 -30.70
C SER A 79 -5.32 -6.65 -29.28
N SER A 80 -5.41 -7.70 -28.47
CA SER A 80 -4.99 -7.82 -27.08
C SER A 80 -3.52 -7.49 -26.83
N SER A 81 -3.26 -6.67 -25.80
CA SER A 81 -2.22 -6.95 -24.81
C SER A 81 -2.48 -6.13 -23.54
N SER A 82 -2.48 -6.84 -22.42
CA SER A 82 -2.65 -6.31 -21.08
C SER A 82 -1.51 -5.37 -20.73
N SER A 83 -1.83 -4.16 -20.26
CA SER A 83 -1.04 -3.41 -19.29
C SER A 83 -1.89 -2.27 -18.75
N SER A 84 -2.46 -2.51 -17.57
CA SER A 84 -3.05 -1.47 -16.73
C SER A 84 -1.94 -0.53 -16.27
N GLN A 85 -1.55 0.43 -17.10
CA GLN A 85 -0.77 1.58 -16.64
C GLN A 85 -1.71 2.74 -16.44
N ASN A 86 -2.14 2.86 -15.18
CA ASN A 86 -2.64 4.08 -14.57
C ASN A 86 -1.61 5.20 -14.79
N PRO A 87 -1.90 6.27 -15.56
CA PRO A 87 -1.02 7.43 -15.59
C PRO A 87 -1.30 8.25 -14.33
N GLN A 88 -0.66 7.89 -13.22
CA GLN A 88 -0.53 8.77 -12.05
C GLN A 88 0.22 10.05 -12.45
N PRO A 89 -0.02 11.19 -11.75
CA PRO A 89 0.57 12.47 -12.11
C PRO A 89 2.10 12.35 -12.14
N MET A 90 2.62 12.50 -13.35
CA MET A 90 4.02 12.43 -13.76
C MET A 90 4.79 13.57 -13.08
N SER A 91 5.39 13.26 -11.95
CA SER A 91 6.35 14.11 -11.25
C SER A 91 7.31 13.17 -10.54
N GLU A 92 8.24 12.60 -11.31
CA GLU A 92 9.35 11.76 -10.85
C GLU A 92 8.93 10.48 -10.08
N GLN A 93 9.01 9.34 -10.75
CA GLN A 93 8.69 8.03 -10.19
C GLN A 93 9.95 7.16 -10.11
N VAL A 94 10.21 6.59 -8.94
CA VAL A 94 11.25 5.57 -8.73
C VAL A 94 10.56 4.28 -8.28
N THR A 95 10.70 3.23 -9.06
CA THR A 95 10.16 1.91 -8.78
C THR A 95 11.31 0.94 -8.57
N VAL A 96 11.30 0.21 -7.46
CA VAL A 96 12.26 -0.85 -7.18
C VAL A 96 11.51 -2.17 -7.05
N GLU A 97 11.90 -3.15 -7.85
CA GLU A 97 11.32 -4.49 -7.87
C GLU A 97 12.40 -5.50 -7.46
N THR A 98 12.10 -6.31 -6.45
CA THR A 98 12.96 -7.44 -6.09
C THR A 98 12.58 -8.63 -6.96
N LEU A 99 13.56 -9.17 -7.67
CA LEU A 99 13.42 -10.35 -8.53
C LEU A 99 13.94 -11.60 -7.80
N GLU A 100 13.58 -12.78 -8.29
CA GLU A 100 14.06 -14.06 -7.72
C GLU A 100 15.59 -14.14 -7.64
N GLN A 101 16.30 -13.46 -8.54
CA GLN A 101 17.77 -13.44 -8.65
C GLN A 101 18.36 -12.03 -8.54
N GLY A 102 17.68 -11.09 -7.86
CA GLY A 102 18.24 -9.77 -7.58
C GLY A 102 17.23 -8.64 -7.54
N TYR A 103 17.50 -7.55 -8.27
CA TYR A 103 16.68 -6.34 -8.24
C TYR A 103 16.62 -5.65 -9.60
N SER A 104 15.54 -4.92 -9.82
CA SER A 104 15.32 -4.02 -10.94
C SER A 104 14.90 -2.66 -10.41
N ILE A 105 15.60 -1.61 -10.82
CA ILE A 105 15.36 -0.22 -10.42
C ILE A 105 14.97 0.54 -11.68
N ASN A 106 13.78 1.13 -11.67
CA ASN A 106 13.29 1.97 -12.74
C ASN A 106 13.06 3.40 -12.24
N VAL A 107 13.80 4.36 -12.78
CA VAL A 107 13.69 5.78 -12.50
C VAL A 107 13.08 6.46 -13.72
N LEU A 108 12.01 7.21 -13.51
CA LEU A 108 11.31 7.98 -14.53
C LEU A 108 11.18 9.42 -14.05
N SER A 109 11.61 10.40 -14.85
CA SER A 109 11.45 11.82 -14.54
C SER A 109 11.04 12.61 -15.77
N ASP A 110 10.02 13.45 -15.62
CA ASP A 110 9.48 14.37 -16.64
C ASP A 110 10.38 15.59 -16.91
N LYS A 111 11.52 15.67 -16.22
CA LYS A 111 12.49 16.76 -16.39
C LYS A 111 13.89 16.18 -16.52
N ASN A 112 14.46 16.32 -17.71
CA ASN A 112 15.85 15.96 -17.93
C ASN A 112 16.79 17.03 -17.34
N SER A 113 17.22 16.85 -16.09
CA SER A 113 18.15 17.77 -15.44
C SER A 113 19.60 17.30 -15.58
N PRO A 114 20.56 18.22 -15.82
CA PRO A 114 21.97 17.86 -15.90
C PRO A 114 22.46 17.38 -14.52
N GLY A 115 23.08 16.21 -14.49
CA GLY A 115 23.61 15.61 -13.27
C GLY A 115 22.72 14.58 -12.58
N LEU A 116 21.46 14.39 -13.04
CA LEU A 116 20.57 13.38 -12.44
C LEU A 116 21.11 11.96 -12.57
N LEU A 117 21.62 11.58 -13.75
CA LEU A 117 22.27 10.28 -13.95
C LEU A 117 23.46 10.09 -13.02
N VAL A 118 24.25 11.15 -12.80
CA VAL A 118 25.42 11.09 -11.92
C VAL A 118 24.98 10.85 -10.48
N ALA A 119 23.96 11.57 -9.99
CA ALA A 119 23.40 11.37 -8.66
C ALA A 119 22.85 9.95 -8.45
N VAL A 120 22.21 9.37 -9.48
CA VAL A 120 21.70 7.99 -9.39
C VAL A 120 22.84 6.97 -9.34
N LEU A 121 23.89 7.14 -10.16
CA LEU A 121 25.06 6.26 -10.13
C LEU A 121 25.85 6.38 -8.82
N GLU A 122 25.97 7.59 -8.27
CA GLU A 122 26.57 7.83 -6.95
C GLU A 122 25.79 7.12 -5.85
N ALA A 123 24.45 7.17 -5.90
CA ALA A 123 23.61 6.42 -4.96
C ALA A 123 23.80 4.90 -5.11
N PHE A 124 23.99 4.38 -6.33
CA PHE A 124 24.26 2.96 -6.51
C PHE A 124 25.61 2.54 -5.90
N ASP A 125 26.64 3.38 -6.02
CA ASP A 125 27.95 3.14 -5.40
C ASP A 125 27.87 3.20 -3.86
N GLU A 126 27.22 4.22 -3.31
CA GLU A 126 27.05 4.39 -1.86
C GLU A 126 26.24 3.25 -1.23
N LEU A 127 25.25 2.73 -1.95
CA LEU A 127 24.43 1.60 -1.52
C LEU A 127 25.09 0.23 -1.81
N GLY A 128 26.24 0.19 -2.50
CA GLY A 128 26.92 -1.05 -2.88
C GLY A 128 26.09 -1.92 -3.83
N LEU A 129 25.30 -1.31 -4.70
CA LEU A 129 24.45 -1.98 -5.67
C LEU A 129 25.25 -2.42 -6.89
N GLU A 130 25.40 -3.73 -7.09
CA GLU A 130 26.02 -4.31 -8.28
C GLU A 130 25.03 -4.39 -9.45
N VAL A 131 25.11 -3.41 -10.36
CA VAL A 131 24.28 -3.36 -11.58
C VAL A 131 24.93 -4.19 -12.69
N LEU A 132 24.19 -5.15 -13.23
CA LEU A 132 24.59 -6.00 -14.36
C LEU A 132 24.26 -5.37 -15.71
N ASP A 133 23.05 -4.83 -15.82
CA ASP A 133 22.55 -4.24 -17.04
C ASP A 133 21.84 -2.94 -16.72
N ALA A 134 22.09 -1.90 -17.52
CA ALA A 134 21.43 -0.63 -17.36
C ALA A 134 21.12 -0.01 -18.72
N THR A 135 19.88 0.41 -18.91
CA THR A 135 19.42 1.16 -20.08
C THR A 135 19.02 2.55 -19.64
N VAL A 136 19.57 3.57 -20.30
CA VAL A 136 19.28 4.98 -20.02
C VAL A 136 18.75 5.69 -21.26
N SER A 137 17.72 6.52 -21.08
CA SER A 137 17.18 7.42 -22.10
C SER A 137 17.10 8.83 -21.52
N CYS A 138 17.58 9.81 -22.30
CA CYS A 138 17.68 11.22 -21.89
C CYS A 138 17.16 12.20 -22.94
N SER A 139 16.36 11.75 -23.93
CA SER A 139 15.99 12.57 -25.09
C SER A 139 15.11 13.75 -24.72
N ASP A 140 13.98 13.47 -24.06
CA ASP A 140 13.00 14.48 -23.62
C ASP A 140 12.75 14.39 -22.11
N ASN A 141 12.75 13.16 -21.60
CA ASN A 141 12.58 12.78 -20.20
C ASN A 141 13.72 11.88 -19.76
N PHE A 142 14.03 11.89 -18.47
CA PHE A 142 15.04 11.00 -17.92
C PHE A 142 14.41 9.67 -17.55
N GLN A 143 14.92 8.59 -18.14
CA GLN A 143 14.51 7.23 -17.81
C GLN A 143 15.74 6.37 -17.62
N LEU A 144 15.83 5.68 -16.49
CA LEU A 144 16.88 4.72 -16.20
C LEU A 144 16.26 3.42 -15.72
N GLN A 145 16.60 2.33 -16.37
CA GLN A 145 16.32 0.99 -15.89
C GLN A 145 17.66 0.32 -15.57
N ALA A 146 17.82 -0.17 -14.35
CA ALA A 146 19.02 -0.85 -13.88
C ALA A 146 18.64 -2.19 -13.24
N VAL A 147 19.26 -3.28 -13.69
CA VAL A 147 19.05 -4.62 -13.18
C VAL A 147 20.35 -5.10 -12.55
N GLY A 148 20.27 -5.60 -11.32
CA GLY A 148 21.43 -6.11 -10.58
C GLY A 148 21.16 -7.47 -9.98
N THR A 149 22.24 -8.19 -9.66
CA THR A 149 22.18 -9.45 -8.94
C THR A 149 22.15 -9.21 -7.44
N GLY A 150 21.22 -9.87 -6.75
CA GLY A 150 21.27 -9.99 -5.31
C GLY A 150 22.23 -11.11 -4.98
N GLN A 151 23.45 -10.76 -4.57
CA GLN A 151 24.42 -11.78 -4.16
C GLN A 151 23.90 -12.47 -2.87
N MET A 152 23.26 -13.63 -3.04
CA MET A 152 23.04 -14.59 -1.96
C MET A 152 24.38 -15.29 -1.68
N TYR A 153 25.19 -14.71 -0.81
CA TYR A 153 26.26 -15.45 -0.17
C TYR A 153 25.64 -16.39 0.88
N TRP A 154 25.56 -17.68 0.57
CA TRP A 154 25.33 -18.75 1.54
C TRP A 154 26.61 -19.12 2.27
#